data_AF-A0A1H9E139-F1
#
_entry.id   AF-A0A1H9E139-F1
#
_cell.length_a   1.000
_cell.length_b   1.000
_cell.length_c   1.000
_cell.angle_alpha   90.00
_cell.angle_beta   90.00
_cell.angle_gamma   90.00
#
_symmetry.space_group_name_H-M   'P 1'
#
loop_
_entity.id
_entity.type
_entity.pdbx_description
1 polymer ?
#
loop_
_entity_poly.entity_id
_entity_poly.type
_entity_poly.pdbx_seq_one_letter_code
_entity_poly.pdbx_strand_id
1 'polypeptide(L)'
;MSHSIQTTGSNAALIPVFNDTIGGEVIQLCCARALHSFMSVKRDFTTWIKGRIAKFGFVVNEDFITVENLSSPDLVSSKARAQKLTDYHLTLDMAKELSMVENNAKGREARRYFIACERQALKATATYQPHGDSINVAALLLSGQCDPKPLTAAQHTLIDQTAGRLVGEAYPLIRAHLERRVAWNTNAAHLNDPDNEVIKGVLGKAALGNCLAHHYHQELGAVRDMLRYIQTKAHQALGGIDQQLGLAH
;
A
#
# COMPACT_ATOMS: atom_id res chain seq x y z
N MET A 1 -8.79 35.90 -2.01
CA MET A 1 -7.53 35.20 -1.75
C MET A 1 -7.28 34.28 -2.93
N SER A 2 -6.32 34.69 -3.77
CA SER A 2 -6.02 34.11 -5.06
C SER A 2 -5.15 32.87 -4.85
N HIS A 3 -5.68 31.68 -5.11
CA HIS A 3 -4.85 30.47 -5.09
C HIS A 3 -4.08 30.36 -6.39
N SER A 4 -2.83 30.84 -6.33
CA SER A 4 -1.81 30.64 -7.35
C SER A 4 -1.41 29.17 -7.33
N ILE A 5 -1.63 28.45 -8.44
CA ILE A 5 -1.14 27.09 -8.61
C ILE A 5 0.36 27.18 -8.89
N GLN A 6 1.17 26.77 -7.92
CA GLN A 6 2.60 26.61 -8.11
C GLN A 6 2.86 25.38 -8.97
N THR A 7 3.31 25.61 -10.20
CA THR A 7 3.79 24.59 -11.12
C THR A 7 5.21 24.18 -10.70
N THR A 8 5.36 23.05 -10.00
CA THR A 8 6.65 22.37 -9.85
C THR A 8 6.74 21.26 -10.89
N GLY A 9 7.77 21.31 -11.74
CA GLY A 9 7.89 20.47 -12.92
C GLY A 9 8.24 19.00 -12.61
N SER A 10 7.72 18.08 -13.44
CA SER A 10 8.38 16.83 -13.85
C SER A 10 7.46 16.05 -14.81
N ASN A 11 7.99 15.66 -15.97
CA ASN A 11 7.32 14.95 -17.09
C ASN A 11 6.08 15.64 -17.69
N ALA A 12 6.22 16.19 -18.90
CA ALA A 12 5.10 16.69 -19.68
C ALA A 12 4.16 15.53 -20.06
N ALA A 13 3.22 15.21 -19.18
CA ALA A 13 2.10 14.33 -19.45
C ALA A 13 1.32 14.87 -20.65
N LEU A 14 1.10 14.03 -21.67
CA LEU A 14 0.34 14.40 -22.87
C LEU A 14 -1.07 14.91 -22.52
N ILE A 15 -1.67 14.31 -21.48
CA ILE A 15 -2.94 14.72 -20.88
C ILE A 15 -2.72 14.69 -19.35
N PRO A 16 -2.81 15.83 -18.65
CA PRO A 16 -2.64 15.87 -17.20
C PRO A 16 -3.67 15.01 -16.48
N VAL A 17 -3.19 14.17 -15.57
CA VAL A 17 -4.01 13.39 -14.63
C VAL A 17 -3.76 13.87 -13.22
N PHE A 18 -4.79 13.88 -12.38
CA PHE A 18 -4.73 14.31 -10.99
C PHE A 18 -5.65 13.45 -10.12
N ASN A 19 -5.42 13.46 -8.81
CA ASN A 19 -6.25 12.71 -7.87
C ASN A 19 -7.35 13.61 -7.32
N ASP A 20 -8.57 13.11 -7.24
CA ASP A 20 -9.70 13.77 -6.59
C ASP A 20 -10.66 12.72 -6.03
N THR A 21 -11.69 13.14 -5.31
CA THR A 21 -12.66 12.24 -4.66
C THR A 21 -13.97 12.17 -5.45
N ILE A 22 -14.35 10.97 -5.90
CA ILE A 22 -15.68 10.68 -6.45
C ILE A 22 -16.27 9.53 -5.62
N GLY A 23 -17.53 9.66 -5.18
CA GLY A 23 -18.19 8.61 -4.40
C GLY A 23 -17.55 8.29 -3.03
N GLY A 24 -16.65 9.15 -2.52
CA GLY A 24 -15.90 8.93 -1.28
C GLY A 24 -14.56 8.21 -1.46
N GLU A 25 -14.19 7.82 -2.68
CA GLU A 25 -12.91 7.20 -3.00
C GLU A 25 -11.98 8.17 -3.72
N VAL A 26 -10.69 8.12 -3.38
CA VAL A 26 -9.66 8.89 -4.08
C VAL A 26 -9.33 8.19 -5.38
N ILE A 27 -9.70 8.80 -6.50
CA ILE A 27 -9.51 8.24 -7.83
C ILE A 27 -8.74 9.19 -8.75
N GLN A 28 -8.11 8.62 -9.78
CA GLN A 28 -7.43 9.41 -10.80
C GLN A 28 -8.44 9.93 -11.82
N LEU A 29 -8.39 11.25 -12.04
CA LEU A 29 -9.23 11.98 -12.98
C LEU A 29 -8.39 12.69 -14.03
N CYS A 30 -9.05 13.06 -15.14
CA CYS A 30 -8.51 13.94 -16.15
C CYS A 30 -9.49 15.06 -16.51
N CYS A 31 -8.97 16.20 -16.97
CA CYS A 31 -9.81 17.30 -17.42
C CYS A 31 -10.38 17.03 -18.82
N ALA A 32 -11.72 17.05 -18.95
CA ALA A 32 -12.40 16.80 -20.21
C ALA A 32 -11.99 17.77 -21.33
N ARG A 33 -11.72 19.03 -20.98
CA ARG A 33 -11.29 20.06 -21.93
C ARG A 33 -9.88 19.81 -22.44
N ALA A 34 -8.97 19.34 -21.57
CA ALA A 34 -7.63 18.94 -21.98
C ALA A 34 -7.69 17.73 -22.93
N LEU A 35 -8.53 16.74 -22.61
CA LEU A 35 -8.77 15.58 -23.47
C LEU A 35 -9.37 15.98 -24.84
N HIS A 36 -10.38 16.84 -24.85
CA HIS A 36 -11.02 17.35 -26.08
C HIS A 36 -10.03 18.06 -27.00
N SER A 37 -9.23 18.97 -26.43
CA SER A 37 -8.18 19.71 -27.14
C SER A 37 -7.14 18.76 -27.72
N PHE A 38 -6.65 17.81 -26.91
CA PHE A 38 -5.67 16.82 -27.33
C PHE A 38 -6.19 15.97 -28.50
N MET A 39 -7.44 15.50 -28.42
CA MET A 39 -8.07 14.69 -29.47
C MET A 39 -8.40 15.46 -30.75
N SER A 40 -8.22 16.78 -30.77
CA SER A 40 -8.51 17.65 -31.92
C SER A 40 -9.94 17.48 -32.43
N VAL A 41 -10.89 17.36 -31.51
CA VAL A 41 -12.31 17.18 -31.85
C VAL A 41 -12.85 18.48 -32.44
N LYS A 42 -13.42 18.40 -33.65
CA LYS A 42 -13.92 19.58 -34.38
C LYS A 42 -15.17 20.20 -33.76
N ARG A 43 -16.01 19.37 -33.13
CA ARG A 43 -17.25 19.82 -32.47
C ARG A 43 -16.88 20.64 -31.24
N ASP A 44 -17.64 21.70 -30.97
CA ASP A 44 -17.46 22.51 -29.77
C ASP A 44 -17.57 21.65 -28.49
N PHE A 45 -16.78 22.01 -27.48
CA PHE A 45 -16.63 21.24 -26.25
C PHE A 45 -17.97 20.93 -25.58
N THR A 46 -18.84 21.95 -25.42
CA THR A 46 -20.12 21.84 -24.71
C THR A 46 -21.07 20.86 -25.39
N THR A 47 -21.24 20.98 -26.71
CA THR A 47 -22.12 20.08 -27.49
C THR A 47 -21.52 18.68 -27.55
N TRP A 48 -20.19 18.58 -27.67
CA TRP A 48 -19.51 17.30 -27.68
C TRP A 48 -19.68 16.54 -26.36
N ILE A 49 -19.34 17.15 -25.21
CA ILE A 49 -19.35 16.42 -23.93
C ILE A 49 -20.77 16.02 -23.52
N LYS A 50 -21.74 16.92 -23.65
CA LYS A 50 -23.15 16.63 -23.35
C LYS A 50 -23.71 15.54 -24.26
N GLY A 51 -23.37 15.57 -25.55
CA GLY A 51 -23.77 14.55 -26.50
C GLY A 51 -23.16 13.19 -26.20
N ARG A 52 -21.91 13.13 -25.72
CA ARG A 52 -21.26 11.88 -25.31
C ARG A 52 -21.83 11.33 -24.01
N ILE A 53 -22.04 12.17 -23.00
CA ILE A 53 -22.70 11.79 -21.73
C ILE A 53 -24.06 11.16 -22.01
N ALA A 54 -24.92 11.84 -22.77
CA ALA A 54 -26.25 11.34 -23.08
C ALA A 54 -26.24 10.05 -23.91
N LYS A 55 -25.32 9.93 -24.88
CA LYS A 55 -25.28 8.77 -25.78
C LYS A 55 -24.79 7.49 -25.12
N PHE A 56 -23.83 7.60 -24.20
CA PHE A 56 -23.20 6.43 -23.55
C PHE A 56 -23.73 6.19 -22.14
N GLY A 57 -24.61 7.07 -21.63
CA GLY A 57 -25.23 6.88 -20.33
C GLY A 57 -24.29 7.13 -19.15
N PHE A 58 -23.28 7.99 -19.32
CA PHE A 58 -22.34 8.32 -18.25
C PHE A 58 -23.08 8.99 -17.08
N VAL A 59 -22.74 8.58 -15.85
CA VAL A 59 -23.42 8.97 -14.61
C VAL A 59 -22.57 9.97 -13.82
N VAL A 60 -23.24 11.02 -13.32
CA VAL A 60 -22.61 12.02 -12.45
C VAL A 60 -22.24 11.42 -11.09
N ASN A 61 -21.07 11.75 -10.57
CA ASN A 61 -20.48 11.16 -9.36
C ASN A 61 -20.13 9.66 -9.46
N GLU A 62 -20.11 9.10 -10.67
CA GLU A 62 -19.55 7.78 -10.95
C GLU A 62 -18.49 7.92 -12.05
N ASP A 63 -18.88 8.42 -13.22
CA ASP A 63 -18.01 8.58 -14.39
C ASP A 63 -17.36 9.96 -14.49
N PHE A 64 -18.01 10.98 -13.93
CA PHE A 64 -17.50 12.34 -13.95
C PHE A 64 -18.08 13.21 -12.82
N ILE A 65 -17.39 14.32 -12.54
CA ILE A 65 -17.90 15.44 -11.75
C ILE A 65 -17.92 16.72 -12.58
N THR A 66 -18.82 17.63 -12.22
CA THR A 66 -18.96 18.94 -12.86
C THR A 66 -18.23 20.00 -12.05
N VAL A 67 -17.48 20.86 -12.73
CA VAL A 67 -16.71 21.95 -12.14
C VAL A 67 -17.21 23.27 -12.71
N GLU A 68 -17.65 24.17 -11.85
CA GLU A 68 -17.98 25.54 -12.25
C GLU A 68 -16.74 26.43 -12.17
N ASN A 69 -16.29 26.92 -13.32
CA ASN A 69 -15.25 27.93 -13.44
C ASN A 69 -15.87 29.28 -13.85
N LEU A 70 -15.17 30.38 -13.58
CA LEU A 70 -15.53 31.70 -14.10
C LEU A 70 -14.67 32.01 -15.32
N SER A 71 -15.30 32.42 -16.43
CA SER A 71 -14.56 32.90 -17.59
C SER A 71 -13.84 34.20 -17.26
N SER A 72 -12.62 34.37 -17.78
CA SER A 72 -11.97 35.68 -17.74
C SER A 72 -12.81 36.69 -18.53
N PRO A 73 -13.10 37.88 -17.98
CA PRO A 73 -13.83 38.91 -18.70
C PRO A 73 -13.02 39.35 -19.92
N ASP A 74 -13.69 39.48 -21.06
CA ASP A 74 -13.08 39.99 -22.30
C ASP A 74 -12.72 41.47 -22.12
N LEU A 75 -11.42 41.75 -21.97
CA LEU A 75 -10.90 43.10 -21.69
C LEU A 75 -11.11 44.07 -22.86
N VAL A 76 -11.54 43.58 -24.03
CA VAL A 76 -11.82 44.39 -25.23
C VAL A 76 -13.20 45.05 -25.16
N SER A 77 -14.12 44.55 -24.33
CA SER A 77 -15.49 45.07 -24.22
C SER A 77 -15.79 45.55 -22.80
N SER A 78 -16.14 46.84 -22.67
CA SER A 78 -16.58 47.45 -21.40
C SER A 78 -17.89 46.86 -20.83
N LYS A 79 -18.53 45.93 -21.54
CA LYS A 79 -19.74 45.18 -21.12
C LYS A 79 -19.47 43.69 -20.86
N ALA A 80 -18.23 43.22 -20.95
CA ALA A 80 -17.92 41.81 -20.73
C ALA A 80 -18.04 41.44 -19.24
N ARG A 81 -19.04 40.61 -18.91
CA ARG A 81 -19.16 39.98 -17.59
C ARG A 81 -18.56 38.59 -17.63
N ALA A 82 -17.95 38.17 -16.51
CA ALA A 82 -17.53 36.79 -16.31
C ALA A 82 -18.76 35.87 -16.44
N GLN A 83 -18.68 34.90 -17.35
CA GLN A 83 -19.69 33.87 -17.54
C GLN A 83 -19.30 32.64 -16.74
N LYS A 84 -20.30 31.94 -16.19
CA LYS A 84 -20.09 30.61 -15.62
C LYS A 84 -19.73 29.64 -16.75
N LEU A 85 -18.58 29.01 -16.64
CA LEU A 85 -18.09 28.01 -17.58
C LEU A 85 -18.13 26.65 -16.88
N THR A 86 -18.88 25.72 -17.45
CA THR A 86 -19.00 24.37 -16.93
C THR A 86 -17.93 23.48 -17.54
N ASP A 87 -17.00 23.00 -16.72
CA ASP A 87 -16.02 21.97 -17.06
C ASP A 87 -16.37 20.64 -16.39
N TYR A 88 -15.68 19.58 -16.81
CA TYR A 88 -15.91 18.21 -16.35
C TYR A 88 -14.57 17.56 -16.02
N HIS A 89 -14.49 16.91 -14.86
CA HIS A 89 -13.41 15.99 -14.52
C HIS A 89 -13.91 14.57 -14.73
N LEU A 90 -13.21 13.80 -15.56
CA LEU A 90 -13.63 12.48 -16.00
C LEU A 90 -12.78 11.43 -15.30
N THR A 91 -13.39 10.29 -14.95
CA THR A 91 -12.62 9.09 -14.61
C THR A 91 -11.74 8.68 -15.78
N LEU A 92 -10.64 7.98 -15.49
CA LEU A 92 -9.79 7.43 -16.55
C LEU A 92 -10.55 6.43 -17.43
N ASP A 93 -11.51 5.70 -16.88
CA ASP A 93 -12.37 4.77 -17.64
C ASP A 93 -13.22 5.51 -18.66
N MET A 94 -13.96 6.54 -18.25
CA MET A 94 -14.72 7.38 -19.17
C MET A 94 -13.80 8.03 -20.22
N ALA A 95 -12.64 8.52 -19.84
CA ALA A 95 -11.68 9.13 -20.77
C ALA A 95 -11.17 8.15 -21.83
N LYS A 96 -10.89 6.89 -21.45
CA LYS A 96 -10.51 5.80 -22.37
C LYS A 96 -11.64 5.47 -23.34
N GLU A 97 -12.88 5.41 -22.86
CA GLU A 97 -14.06 5.16 -23.69
C GLU A 97 -14.28 6.28 -24.71
N LEU A 98 -14.22 7.54 -24.28
CA LEU A 98 -14.32 8.69 -25.18
C LEU A 98 -13.23 8.68 -26.26
N SER A 99 -12.00 8.35 -25.86
CA SER A 99 -10.85 8.22 -26.78
C SER A 99 -11.05 7.11 -27.81
N MET A 100 -11.68 6.01 -27.40
CA MET A 100 -12.03 4.90 -28.29
C MET A 100 -13.13 5.29 -29.29
N VAL A 101 -14.20 5.90 -28.79
CA VAL A 101 -15.39 6.23 -29.60
C VAL A 101 -15.13 7.33 -30.60
N GLU A 102 -14.24 8.29 -30.29
CA GLU A 102 -13.92 9.37 -31.23
C GLU A 102 -13.23 8.85 -32.50
N ASN A 103 -12.57 7.68 -32.42
CA ASN A 103 -12.03 6.94 -33.55
C ASN A 103 -11.17 7.78 -34.51
N ASN A 104 -10.36 8.68 -33.96
CA ASN A 104 -9.43 9.50 -34.72
C ASN A 104 -7.96 9.20 -34.31
N ALA A 105 -6.98 9.67 -35.09
CA ALA A 105 -5.58 9.38 -34.84
C ALA A 105 -5.12 9.83 -33.44
N LYS A 106 -5.59 10.99 -32.98
CA LYS A 106 -5.30 11.54 -31.65
C LYS A 106 -6.04 10.80 -30.52
N GLY A 107 -7.26 10.35 -30.75
CA GLY A 107 -8.00 9.47 -29.82
C GLY A 107 -7.30 8.13 -29.63
N ARG A 108 -6.72 7.55 -30.70
CA ARG A 108 -5.86 6.35 -30.58
C ARG A 108 -4.60 6.63 -29.76
N GLU A 109 -3.98 7.80 -29.94
CA GLU A 109 -2.83 8.24 -29.15
C GLU A 109 -3.20 8.41 -27.67
N ALA A 110 -4.31 9.09 -27.36
CA ALA A 110 -4.83 9.26 -26.01
C ALA A 110 -5.11 7.92 -25.33
N ARG A 111 -5.78 6.99 -26.03
CA ARG A 111 -6.05 5.65 -25.51
C ARG A 111 -4.75 4.90 -25.19
N ARG A 112 -3.76 4.93 -26.09
CA ARG A 112 -2.47 4.29 -25.85
C ARG A 112 -1.73 4.92 -24.68
N TYR A 113 -1.83 6.23 -24.53
CA TYR A 113 -1.27 6.96 -23.40
C TYR A 113 -1.87 6.48 -22.07
N PHE A 114 -3.19 6.46 -21.93
CA PHE A 114 -3.84 5.98 -20.70
C PHE A 114 -3.50 4.51 -20.38
N ILE A 115 -3.50 3.63 -21.38
CA ILE A 115 -3.09 2.22 -21.21
C ILE A 115 -1.62 2.12 -20.78
N ALA A 116 -0.75 2.98 -21.32
CA ALA A 116 0.66 3.01 -20.92
C ALA A 116 0.82 3.47 -19.48
N CYS A 117 0.09 4.50 -19.05
CA CYS A 117 0.05 4.95 -17.65
C CYS A 117 -0.43 3.84 -16.71
N GLU A 118 -1.51 3.14 -17.05
CA GLU A 118 -2.01 1.99 -16.27
C GLU A 118 -0.98 0.88 -16.19
N ARG A 119 -0.35 0.52 -17.32
CA ARG A 119 0.72 -0.49 -17.32
C ARG A 119 1.92 -0.05 -16.49
N GLN A 120 2.27 1.22 -16.47
CA GLN A 120 3.35 1.74 -15.62
C GLN A 120 2.96 1.71 -14.15
N ALA A 121 1.74 2.07 -13.79
CA ALA A 121 1.22 1.99 -12.42
C ALA A 121 1.13 0.52 -11.95
N LEU A 122 0.65 -0.38 -12.80
CA LEU A 122 0.64 -1.82 -12.56
C LEU A 122 2.05 -2.40 -12.47
N LYS A 123 3.00 -1.91 -13.28
CA LYS A 123 4.41 -2.29 -13.15
C LYS A 123 5.02 -1.75 -11.88
N ALA A 124 4.70 -0.53 -11.46
CA ALA A 124 5.20 0.08 -10.21
C ALA A 124 4.70 -0.69 -8.99
N THR A 125 3.44 -1.14 -9.01
CA THR A 125 2.85 -2.02 -7.98
C THR A 125 3.37 -3.46 -8.08
N ALA A 126 3.60 -3.98 -9.29
CA ALA A 126 4.22 -5.28 -9.53
C ALA A 126 5.75 -5.29 -9.32
N THR A 127 6.41 -4.13 -9.27
CA THR A 127 7.78 -3.95 -8.77
C THR A 127 7.85 -3.92 -7.25
N TYR A 128 6.83 -4.42 -6.57
CA TYR A 128 7.13 -5.37 -5.48
C TYR A 128 7.82 -6.60 -6.08
N GLN A 129 9.06 -6.40 -6.54
CA GLN A 129 10.03 -7.46 -6.57
C GLN A 129 10.17 -7.89 -5.12
N PRO A 130 9.95 -9.16 -4.74
CA PRO A 130 10.57 -9.64 -3.51
C PRO A 130 12.05 -9.32 -3.69
N HIS A 131 12.57 -8.33 -2.96
CA HIS A 131 13.96 -7.99 -3.04
C HIS A 131 14.72 -9.28 -2.76
N GLY A 132 15.44 -9.75 -3.79
CA GLY A 132 16.41 -10.83 -3.68
C GLY A 132 17.61 -10.40 -2.84
N ASP A 133 17.70 -9.13 -2.48
CA ASP A 133 18.56 -8.65 -1.41
C ASP A 133 17.79 -8.77 -0.10
N SER A 134 18.32 -9.56 0.83
CA SER A 134 17.77 -9.62 2.18
C SER A 134 17.72 -8.20 2.73
N ILE A 135 16.51 -7.66 2.96
CA ILE A 135 16.38 -6.40 3.69
C ILE A 135 17.02 -6.64 5.05
N ASN A 136 18.14 -5.97 5.32
CA ASN A 136 18.77 -6.03 6.63
C ASN A 136 17.98 -5.11 7.58
N VAL A 137 16.85 -5.65 8.05
CA VAL A 137 15.93 -4.96 8.96
C VAL A 137 16.67 -4.54 10.24
N ALA A 138 17.63 -5.34 10.71
CA ALA A 138 18.46 -4.97 11.85
C ALA A 138 19.29 -3.71 11.57
N ALA A 139 19.98 -3.63 10.43
CA ALA A 139 20.74 -2.44 10.06
C ALA A 139 19.86 -1.19 9.93
N LEU A 140 18.64 -1.33 9.38
CA LEU A 140 17.70 -0.22 9.22
C LEU A 140 17.06 0.23 10.54
N LEU A 141 16.82 -0.70 11.47
CA LEU A 141 16.30 -0.39 12.81
C LEU A 141 17.39 0.20 13.72
N LEU A 142 18.65 -0.24 13.56
CA LEU A 142 19.79 0.25 14.33
C LEU A 142 20.40 1.53 13.75
N SER A 143 20.05 1.95 12.53
CA SER A 143 20.50 3.22 11.94
C SER A 143 19.80 4.45 12.55
N GLY A 144 19.31 4.36 13.78
CA GLY A 144 18.55 5.38 14.49
C GLY A 144 19.30 6.72 14.64
N GLN A 145 18.52 7.79 14.74
CA GLN A 145 18.87 9.20 14.50
C GLN A 145 19.88 9.86 15.48
N CYS A 146 20.43 9.12 16.44
CA CYS A 146 21.27 9.63 17.52
C CYS A 146 22.38 8.62 17.88
N ASP A 147 23.55 9.11 18.29
CA ASP A 147 24.67 8.24 18.70
C ASP A 147 24.29 7.32 19.88
N PRO A 148 24.71 6.04 19.85
CA PRO A 148 24.40 5.08 20.90
C PRO A 148 25.01 5.52 22.24
N LYS A 149 24.16 5.68 23.25
CA LYS A 149 24.58 5.94 24.64
C LYS A 149 24.48 4.66 25.47
N PRO A 150 25.44 4.41 26.38
CA PRO A 150 25.35 3.27 27.28
C PRO A 150 24.15 3.42 28.22
N LEU A 151 23.35 2.36 28.33
CA LEU A 151 22.18 2.29 29.20
C LEU A 151 22.52 1.59 30.52
N THR A 152 21.72 1.86 31.54
CA THR A 152 21.82 1.18 32.84
C THR A 152 21.13 -0.19 32.81
N ALA A 153 21.50 -1.10 33.72
CA ALA A 153 20.90 -2.45 33.81
C ALA A 153 19.37 -2.43 34.01
N ALA A 154 18.86 -1.46 34.77
CA ALA A 154 17.41 -1.28 34.96
C ALA A 154 16.70 -0.89 33.66
N GLN A 155 17.33 -0.04 32.84
CA GLN A 155 16.79 0.35 31.54
C GLN A 155 16.80 -0.81 30.55
N HIS A 156 17.86 -1.62 30.54
CA HIS A 156 17.89 -2.87 29.76
C HIS A 156 16.75 -3.81 30.15
N THR A 157 16.55 -4.04 31.45
CA THR A 157 15.46 -4.89 31.95
C THR A 157 14.09 -4.40 31.51
N LEU A 158 13.85 -3.08 31.55
CA LEU A 158 12.58 -2.48 31.11
C LEU A 158 12.36 -2.62 29.60
N ILE A 159 13.42 -2.47 28.80
CA ILE A 159 13.38 -2.67 27.35
C ILE A 159 12.99 -4.13 27.06
N ASP A 160 13.62 -5.10 27.72
CA ASP A 160 13.36 -6.53 27.52
C ASP A 160 11.92 -6.90 27.90
N GLN A 161 11.42 -6.39 29.03
CA GLN A 161 10.02 -6.58 29.44
C GLN A 161 9.03 -6.01 28.42
N THR A 162 9.32 -4.81 27.91
CA THR A 162 8.46 -4.14 26.93
C THR A 162 8.49 -4.87 25.59
N ALA A 163 9.67 -5.32 25.15
CA ALA A 163 9.84 -6.14 23.97
C ALA A 163 9.03 -7.43 24.09
N GLY A 164 9.14 -8.17 25.19
CA GLY A 164 8.35 -9.38 25.44
C GLY A 164 6.84 -9.16 25.36
N ARG A 165 6.34 -8.04 25.90
CA ARG A 165 4.92 -7.67 25.81
C ARG A 165 4.49 -7.40 24.37
N LEU A 166 5.25 -6.59 23.63
CA LEU A 166 4.97 -6.28 22.22
C LEU A 166 4.98 -7.53 21.34
N VAL A 167 5.88 -8.48 21.63
CA VAL A 167 5.91 -9.78 20.95
C VAL A 167 4.63 -10.57 21.20
N GLY A 168 4.17 -10.60 22.46
CA GLY A 168 2.89 -11.20 22.82
C GLY A 168 1.71 -10.56 22.07
N GLU A 169 1.69 -9.23 21.97
CA GLU A 169 0.65 -8.48 21.25
C GLU A 169 0.72 -8.69 19.72
N ALA A 170 1.93 -8.87 19.17
CA ALA A 170 2.14 -9.12 17.74
C ALA A 170 1.84 -10.56 17.31
N TYR A 171 1.93 -11.52 18.23
CA TYR A 171 1.66 -12.94 17.98
C TYR A 171 0.33 -13.21 17.24
N PRO A 172 -0.84 -12.72 17.68
CA PRO A 172 -2.11 -12.98 16.98
C PRO A 172 -2.13 -12.44 15.56
N LEU A 173 -1.47 -11.31 15.29
CA LEU A 173 -1.40 -10.72 13.96
C LEU A 173 -0.53 -11.57 13.01
N ILE A 174 0.62 -12.03 13.50
CA ILE A 174 1.52 -12.92 12.76
C ILE A 174 0.81 -14.24 12.45
N ARG A 175 0.15 -14.82 13.45
CA ARG A 175 -0.63 -16.05 13.30
C ARG A 175 -1.71 -15.91 12.23
N ALA A 176 -2.55 -14.88 12.31
CA ALA A 176 -3.61 -14.62 11.35
C ALA A 176 -3.07 -14.40 9.92
N HIS A 177 -1.91 -13.74 9.78
CA HIS A 177 -1.26 -13.58 8.49
C HIS A 177 -0.82 -14.92 7.89
N LEU A 178 -0.19 -15.79 8.69
CA LEU A 178 0.24 -17.12 8.24
C LEU A 178 -0.95 -18.00 7.85
N GLU A 179 -2.03 -17.98 8.65
CA GLU A 179 -3.27 -18.71 8.34
C GLU A 179 -3.87 -18.29 7.00
N ARG A 180 -3.96 -16.98 6.72
CA ARG A 180 -4.43 -16.47 5.42
C ARG A 180 -3.53 -16.91 4.25
N ARG A 181 -2.21 -16.92 4.46
CA ARG A 181 -1.26 -17.35 3.43
C ARG A 181 -1.37 -18.83 3.12
N VAL A 182 -1.55 -19.66 4.13
CA VAL A 182 -1.78 -21.10 3.94
C VAL A 182 -3.10 -21.32 3.20
N ALA A 183 -4.18 -20.64 3.61
CA ALA A 183 -5.49 -20.73 2.95
C ALA A 183 -5.47 -20.27 1.48
N TRP A 184 -4.70 -19.23 1.14
CA TRP A 184 -4.57 -18.74 -0.24
C TRP A 184 -3.82 -19.73 -1.15
N ASN A 185 -2.80 -20.41 -0.63
CA ASN A 185 -1.89 -21.22 -1.43
C ASN A 185 -2.23 -22.73 -1.42
N THR A 186 -3.26 -23.15 -0.67
CA THR A 186 -3.57 -24.57 -0.45
C THR A 186 -5.04 -24.85 -0.70
N ASN A 187 -5.35 -25.90 -1.46
CA ASN A 187 -6.74 -26.35 -1.65
C ASN A 187 -7.32 -26.94 -0.36
N ALA A 188 -8.64 -26.85 -0.19
CA ALA A 188 -9.34 -27.31 1.02
C ALA A 188 -9.08 -28.79 1.37
N ALA A 189 -8.85 -29.64 0.38
CA ALA A 189 -8.52 -31.06 0.57
C ALA A 189 -7.14 -31.31 1.22
N HIS A 190 -6.23 -30.34 1.13
CA HIS A 190 -4.84 -30.45 1.62
C HIS A 190 -4.59 -29.68 2.93
N LEU A 191 -5.57 -28.91 3.42
CA LEU A 191 -5.45 -28.12 4.66
C LEU A 191 -5.27 -28.99 5.92
N ASN A 192 -5.78 -30.23 5.89
CA ASN A 192 -5.74 -31.14 7.03
C ASN A 192 -4.48 -32.04 7.04
N ASP A 193 -3.60 -31.89 6.06
CA ASP A 193 -2.36 -32.66 5.96
C ASP A 193 -1.17 -31.85 6.53
N PRO A 194 -0.72 -32.15 7.76
CA PRO A 194 0.36 -31.42 8.40
C PRO A 194 1.72 -31.62 7.70
N ASP A 195 1.87 -32.67 6.90
CA ASP A 195 3.13 -32.99 6.21
C ASP A 195 3.20 -32.45 4.78
N ASN A 196 2.19 -31.70 4.35
CA ASN A 196 2.08 -31.19 3.00
C ASN A 196 3.24 -30.24 2.63
N GLU A 197 3.99 -30.59 1.58
CA GLU A 197 5.13 -29.83 1.09
C GLU A 197 4.77 -28.41 0.62
N VAL A 198 3.54 -28.17 0.16
CA VAL A 198 3.07 -26.82 -0.20
C VAL A 198 2.89 -25.97 1.06
N ILE A 199 2.28 -26.52 2.12
CA ILE A 199 2.13 -25.83 3.41
C ILE A 199 3.50 -25.54 4.02
N LYS A 200 4.38 -26.56 4.09
CA LYS A 200 5.77 -26.40 4.54
C LYS A 200 6.53 -25.37 3.72
N GLY A 201 6.34 -25.36 2.41
CA GLY A 201 6.92 -24.36 1.50
C GLY A 201 6.37 -22.94 1.72
N VAL A 202 5.07 -22.78 2.00
CA VAL A 202 4.44 -21.49 2.27
C VAL A 202 4.90 -20.91 3.61
N LEU A 203 4.98 -21.75 4.64
CA LEU A 203 5.53 -21.40 5.95
C LEU A 203 7.05 -21.14 5.84
N GLY A 204 7.79 -21.96 5.10
CA GLY A 204 9.23 -21.84 4.82
C GLY A 204 9.62 -20.60 3.99
N LYS A 205 8.74 -20.16 3.08
CA LYS A 205 8.91 -18.93 2.28
C LYS A 205 8.29 -17.70 2.94
N ALA A 206 7.68 -17.83 4.12
CA ALA A 206 7.30 -16.68 4.91
C ALA A 206 8.56 -16.05 5.53
N ALA A 207 9.45 -15.47 4.71
CA ALA A 207 10.73 -14.92 5.15
C ALA A 207 10.59 -13.91 6.30
N LEU A 208 9.50 -13.14 6.37
CA LEU A 208 9.22 -12.27 7.51
C LEU A 208 8.83 -13.05 8.79
N GLY A 209 8.04 -14.12 8.64
CA GLY A 209 7.61 -14.99 9.74
C GLY A 209 8.72 -15.91 10.23
N ASN A 210 9.59 -16.39 9.34
CA ASN A 210 10.75 -17.21 9.66
C ASN A 210 11.89 -16.39 10.24
N CYS A 211 12.13 -15.15 9.80
CA CYS A 211 13.09 -14.28 10.45
C CYS A 211 12.64 -13.90 11.87
N LEU A 212 11.34 -13.61 12.07
CA LEU A 212 10.81 -13.34 13.41
C LEU A 212 10.84 -14.60 14.29
N ALA A 213 10.35 -15.73 13.78
CA ALA A 213 10.30 -16.98 14.53
C ALA A 213 11.70 -17.55 14.80
N HIS A 214 12.66 -17.44 13.89
CA HIS A 214 14.03 -17.91 14.08
C HIS A 214 14.78 -17.06 15.11
N HIS A 215 14.63 -15.73 15.05
CA HIS A 215 15.20 -14.84 16.07
C HIS A 215 14.60 -15.12 17.46
N TYR A 216 13.26 -15.23 17.56
CA TYR A 216 12.60 -15.59 18.82
C TYR A 216 12.90 -17.02 19.29
N HIS A 217 13.07 -17.98 18.38
CA HIS A 217 13.40 -19.36 18.73
C HIS A 217 14.83 -19.51 19.24
N GLN A 218 15.80 -18.76 18.70
CA GLN A 218 17.16 -18.74 19.23
C GLN A 218 17.22 -18.09 20.62
N GLU A 219 16.50 -16.99 20.85
CA GLU A 219 16.49 -16.32 22.16
C GLU A 219 15.68 -17.09 23.22
N LEU A 220 14.49 -17.60 22.87
CA LEU A 220 13.69 -18.45 23.76
C LEU A 220 14.33 -19.82 23.98
N GLY A 221 15.09 -20.34 23.01
CA GLY A 221 15.90 -21.55 23.16
C GLY A 221 16.97 -21.37 24.23
N ALA A 222 17.69 -20.25 24.21
CA ALA A 222 18.68 -19.92 25.22
C ALA A 222 18.06 -19.75 26.62
N VAL A 223 16.90 -19.10 26.72
CA VAL A 223 16.16 -18.93 27.99
C VAL A 223 15.61 -20.26 28.50
N ARG A 224 15.06 -21.12 27.63
CA ARG A 224 14.57 -22.46 27.99
C ARG A 224 15.70 -23.33 28.50
N ASP A 225 16.85 -23.31 27.84
CA ASP A 225 17.99 -24.14 28.20
C ASP A 225 18.64 -23.64 29.50
N MET A 226 18.67 -22.32 29.73
CA MET A 226 19.04 -21.71 31.02
C MET A 226 18.07 -22.10 32.14
N LEU A 227 16.76 -22.04 31.91
CA LEU A 227 15.75 -22.43 32.90
C LEU A 227 15.83 -23.93 33.25
N ARG A 228 16.05 -24.80 32.25
CA ARG A 228 16.31 -26.23 32.50
C ARG A 228 17.57 -26.44 33.33
N TYR A 229 18.64 -25.71 33.03
CA TYR A 229 19.87 -25.78 33.81
C TYR A 229 19.66 -25.38 35.27
N ILE A 230 18.95 -24.26 35.51
CA ILE A 230 18.60 -23.79 36.86
C ILE A 230 17.71 -24.80 37.58
N GLN A 231 16.68 -25.34 36.93
CA GLN A 231 15.78 -26.33 37.51
C GLN A 231 16.52 -27.62 37.91
N THR A 232 17.46 -28.06 37.08
CA THR A 232 18.28 -29.26 37.35
C THR A 232 19.21 -29.02 38.55
N LYS A 233 19.85 -27.84 38.61
CA LYS A 233 20.68 -27.46 39.77
C LYS A 233 19.88 -27.32 41.05
N ALA A 234 18.67 -26.77 40.99
CA ALA A 234 17.77 -26.67 42.14
C ALA A 234 17.35 -28.06 42.65
N HIS A 235 17.01 -29.00 41.76
CA HIS A 235 16.70 -30.39 42.14
C HIS A 235 17.90 -31.10 42.76
N GLN A 236 19.10 -30.91 42.22
CA GLN A 236 20.33 -31.46 42.80
C GLN A 236 20.62 -30.90 44.19
N ALA A 237 20.43 -29.60 44.39
CA ALA A 237 20.61 -28.96 45.70
C ALA A 237 19.57 -29.46 46.72
N LEU A 238 18.30 -29.58 46.32
CA LEU A 238 17.23 -30.10 47.19
C LEU A 238 17.41 -31.58 47.50
N GLY A 239 17.79 -32.40 46.53
CA GLY A 239 18.11 -33.81 46.76
C GLY A 239 19.33 -34.02 47.66
N GLY A 240 20.33 -33.14 47.56
CA GLY A 240 21.47 -33.11 48.48
C GLY A 240 21.07 -32.72 49.91
N ILE A 241 20.08 -31.83 50.05
CA ILE A 241 19.51 -31.42 51.34
C ILE A 241 18.68 -32.56 51.97
N ASP A 242 17.86 -33.27 51.19
CA ASP A 242 17.10 -34.44 51.68
C ASP A 242 18.02 -35.58 52.14
N GLN A 243 19.17 -35.77 51.45
CA GLN A 243 20.21 -36.71 51.87
C GLN A 243 20.92 -36.28 53.17
N GLN A 244 21.09 -34.97 53.40
CA GLN A 244 21.66 -34.43 54.64
C GLN A 244 20.68 -34.44 55.83
N LEU A 245 19.36 -34.37 55.56
CA LEU A 245 18.30 -34.37 56.57
C LEU A 245 17.73 -35.77 56.86
N GLY A 246 18.14 -36.80 56.12
CA GLY A 246 17.77 -38.20 56.37
C GLY A 246 16.31 -38.54 56.08
N LEU A 247 15.64 -37.81 55.20
CA LEU A 247 14.21 -37.94 54.90
C LEU A 247 13.88 -38.85 53.70
N ALA A 248 14.87 -39.51 53.11
CA ALA A 248 14.65 -40.45 52.00
C ALA A 248 14.17 -41.82 52.52
N HIS A 249 12.88 -42.11 52.37
CA HIS A 249 12.31 -43.46 52.47
C HIS A 249 12.16 -44.11 51.10
#